data_AF-A0A954R601-F1
#
_entry.id   AF-A0A954R601-F1
#
_cell.length_a   1.000
_cell.length_b   1.000
_cell.length_c   1.000
_cell.angle_alpha   90.00
_cell.angle_beta   90.00
_cell.angle_gamma   90.00
#
_symmetry.space_group_name_H-M   'P 1'
#
loop_
_entity.id
_entity.type
_entity.pdbx_description
1 polymer ?
#
loop_
_entity_poly.entity_id
_entity_poly.type
_entity_poly.pdbx_seq_one_letter_code
_entity_poly.pdbx_strand_id
1 'polypeptide(L)' 'MSKLKPRLTRPQPKLQGDSALRWSASFVEYLRSECMLAGNTVAAYERDLRRFREWLDGKP' A
#
# COMPACT_ATOMS: atom_id res chain seq x y z
N MET A 1 27.77 37.51 -2.31
CA MET A 1 26.47 36.80 -2.22
C MET A 1 26.71 35.32 -2.47
N SER A 2 26.75 34.50 -1.41
CA SER A 2 27.10 33.08 -1.51
C SER A 2 25.88 32.27 -1.98
N LYS A 3 26.01 31.55 -3.10
CA LYS A 3 24.96 30.67 -3.63
C LYS A 3 24.76 29.47 -2.70
N LEU A 4 23.54 29.30 -2.17
CA LEU A 4 23.17 28.16 -1.32
C LEU A 4 23.15 26.86 -2.15
N LYS A 5 23.69 25.77 -1.59
CA LYS A 5 23.67 24.44 -2.21
C LYS A 5 22.24 23.91 -2.35
N PRO A 6 21.88 23.27 -3.47
CA PRO A 6 20.57 22.67 -3.64
C PRO A 6 20.38 21.54 -2.62
N ARG A 7 19.22 21.53 -1.96
CA ARG A 7 18.85 20.44 -1.04
C ARG A 7 18.65 19.17 -1.85
N LEU A 8 19.21 18.06 -1.37
CA LEU A 8 18.94 16.72 -1.90
C LEU A 8 17.44 16.48 -1.85
N THR A 9 16.81 16.49 -3.03
CA THR A 9 15.40 16.17 -3.17
C THR A 9 15.25 14.67 -2.96
N ARG A 10 14.41 14.24 -2.02
CA ARG A 10 14.17 12.82 -1.77
C ARG A 10 13.60 12.23 -3.09
N PRO A 11 14.23 11.22 -3.70
CA PRO A 11 13.72 10.63 -4.92
C PRO A 11 12.35 10.05 -4.62
N GLN A 12 11.32 10.60 -5.26
CA GLN A 12 10.00 10.00 -5.23
C GLN A 12 10.07 8.76 -6.13
N PRO A 13 9.85 7.55 -5.60
CA PRO A 13 9.79 6.37 -6.43
C PRO A 13 8.67 6.57 -7.44
N LYS A 14 9.01 6.51 -8.74
CA LYS A 14 8.02 6.40 -9.82
C LYS A 14 7.42 5.00 -9.73
N LEU A 15 6.42 4.83 -8.87
CA LEU A 15 5.62 3.61 -8.78
C LEU A 15 4.87 3.46 -10.10
N GLN A 16 5.40 2.64 -11.01
CA GLN A 16 4.70 2.26 -12.24
C GLN A 16 3.52 1.35 -11.87
N GLY A 17 2.33 1.92 -11.91
CA GLY A 17 1.10 1.29 -11.43
C GLY A 17 0.96 1.34 -9.92
N ASP A 18 -0.25 1.09 -9.45
CA ASP A 18 -0.59 1.07 -8.03
C ASP A 18 -0.04 -0.21 -7.37
N SER A 19 1.26 -0.20 -7.06
CA SER A 19 1.91 -1.35 -6.43
C SER A 19 1.25 -1.73 -5.10
N ALA A 20 0.71 -0.74 -4.37
CA ALA A 20 -0.03 -1.02 -3.14
C ALA A 20 -1.25 -1.91 -3.44
N LEU A 21 -2.05 -1.57 -4.47
CA LEU A 21 -3.18 -2.39 -4.89
C LEU A 21 -2.75 -3.82 -5.29
N ARG A 22 -1.67 -3.96 -6.06
CA ARG A 22 -1.17 -5.29 -6.48
C ARG A 22 -0.70 -6.13 -5.30
N TRP A 23 0.03 -5.53 -4.37
CA TRP A 23 0.52 -6.24 -3.18
C TRP A 23 -0.62 -6.61 -2.23
N SER A 24 -1.60 -5.71 -2.04
CA SER A 24 -2.80 -6.01 -1.25
C SER A 24 -3.58 -7.19 -1.83
N ALA A 25 -3.79 -7.23 -3.16
CA ALA A 25 -4.47 -8.35 -3.81
C ALA A 25 -3.69 -9.67 -3.66
N SER A 26 -2.37 -9.63 -3.85
CA SER A 26 -1.52 -10.82 -3.69
C SER A 26 -1.51 -11.34 -2.25
N PHE A 27 -1.56 -10.44 -1.27
CA PHE A 27 -1.64 -10.81 0.14
C PHE A 27 -2.99 -11.46 0.49
N VAL A 28 -4.10 -10.93 -0.02
CA VAL A 28 -5.43 -11.52 0.16
C VAL A 28 -5.50 -12.94 -0.42
N GLU A 29 -4.92 -13.16 -1.61
CA GLU A 29 -4.85 -14.49 -2.19
C GLU A 29 -3.95 -15.44 -1.40
N TYR A 30 -2.81 -14.98 -0.87
CA TYR A 30 -1.99 -15.75 0.06
C TYR A 30 -2.78 -16.20 1.31
N LEU A 31 -3.59 -15.31 1.90
CA LEU A 31 -4.44 -15.68 3.05
C LEU A 31 -5.49 -16.74 2.70
N ARG A 32 -5.97 -16.75 1.45
CA ARG A 32 -6.94 -17.71 0.94
C ARG A 32 -6.30 -19.06 0.61
N SER A 33 -5.19 -19.08 -0.12
CA SER A 33 -4.59 -20.32 -0.66
C SER A 33 -3.64 -20.98 0.32
N GLU A 34 -2.74 -20.22 0.94
CA GLU A 34 -1.66 -20.75 1.78
C GLU A 34 -2.09 -20.88 3.24
N CYS A 35 -2.82 -19.89 3.75
CA CYS A 35 -3.29 -19.91 5.13
C CYS A 35 -4.67 -20.57 5.30
N MET A 36 -5.40 -20.81 4.21
CA MET A 36 -6.78 -21.33 4.21
C MET A 36 -7.69 -20.66 5.24
N LEU A 37 -7.56 -19.33 5.39
CA LEU A 37 -8.38 -18.61 6.35
C LEU A 37 -9.85 -18.65 5.93
N ALA A 38 -10.73 -18.64 6.93
CA ALA A 38 -12.16 -18.55 6.69
C ALA A 38 -12.49 -17.29 5.87
N GLY A 39 -13.50 -17.40 4.99
CA GLY A 39 -13.83 -16.33 4.05
C GLY A 39 -14.20 -15.00 4.74
N ASN A 40 -14.81 -15.06 5.93
CA ASN A 40 -15.09 -13.88 6.74
C ASN A 40 -13.81 -13.19 7.24
N THR A 41 -12.79 -13.95 7.63
CA THR A 41 -11.49 -13.42 8.04
C THR A 41 -10.78 -12.79 6.86
N VAL A 42 -10.73 -13.45 5.70
CA VAL A 42 -10.13 -12.88 4.47
C VAL A 42 -10.81 -11.56 4.09
N ALA A 43 -12.15 -11.52 4.11
CA ALA A 43 -12.91 -10.31 3.80
C ALA A 43 -12.65 -9.17 4.80
N ALA A 44 -12.42 -9.48 6.08
CA ALA A 44 -12.05 -8.47 7.07
C ALA A 44 -10.69 -7.85 6.76
N TYR A 45 -9.67 -8.66 6.45
CA TYR A 45 -8.34 -8.18 6.06
C TYR A 45 -8.36 -7.36 4.78
N GLU A 46 -9.12 -7.78 3.76
CA GLU A 46 -9.26 -7.03 2.51
C GLU A 46 -9.86 -5.64 2.76
N ARG A 47 -10.93 -5.55 3.56
CA ARG A 47 -11.54 -4.27 3.95
C ARG A 47 -10.56 -3.38 4.69
N ASP A 48 -9.81 -3.95 5.63
CA ASP A 48 -8.90 -3.19 6.48
C ASP A 48 -7.68 -2.69 5.69
N LEU A 49 -7.17 -3.47 4.73
CA LEU A 49 -6.15 -3.01 3.77
C LEU A 49 -6.64 -1.85 2.90
N ARG A 50 -7.89 -1.89 2.43
CA ARG A 50 -8.48 -0.78 1.68
C ARG A 50 -8.57 0.49 2.53
N ARG A 51 -9.09 0.39 3.75
CA ARG A 51 -9.18 1.52 4.69
C ARG A 51 -7.81 2.07 5.06
N PHE A 52 -6.82 1.19 5.28
CA PHE A 52 -5.46 1.59 5.57
C PHE A 52 -4.86 2.41 4.42
N ARG A 53 -5.12 2.01 3.17
CA ARG A 53 -4.71 2.78 2.00
C ARG A 53 -5.43 4.12 1.92
N GLU A 54 -6.75 4.15 2.10
CA GLU A 54 -7.53 5.40 2.10
C GLU A 54 -6.98 6.39 3.13
N TRP A 55 -6.66 5.88 4.33
CA TRP A 55 -6.03 6.65 5.40
C TRP A 55 -4.64 7.19 5.00
N LEU A 56 -3.80 6.38 4.34
CA LEU A 56 -2.50 6.83 3.81
C LEU A 56 -2.62 7.92 2.74
N ASP A 57 -3.70 7.88 1.94
CA ASP A 57 -4.03 8.90 0.94
C ASP A 57 -4.64 10.18 1.58
N GLY A 58 -4.74 10.24 2.91
CA GLY A 58 -5.29 11.38 3.65
C GLY A 58 -6.83 11.46 3.58
N LYS A 59 -7.51 10.36 3.22
CA LYS A 59 -8.96 10.27 3.20
C LYS A 59 -9.45 9.62 4.50
N PRO A 60 -10.28 10.31 5.30
CA PRO A 60 -10.88 9.73 6.51
C PRO A 60 -11.93 8.67 6.19
#